data_AF-A0A6G1SE00-F1
#
_entry.id   AF-A0A6G1SE00-F1
#
_cell.length_a   1.000
_cell.length_b   1.000
_cell.length_c   1.000
_cell.angle_alpha   90.00
_cell.angle_beta   90.00
_cell.angle_gamma   90.00
#
_symmetry.space_group_name_H-M   'P 1'
#
loop_
_entity.id
_entity.type
_entity.pdbx_description
1 polymer ?
#
loop_
_entity_poly.entity_id
_entity_poly.type
_entity_poly.pdbx_seq_one_letter_code
_entity_poly.pdbx_strand_id
1 'polypeptide(L)'
;MDVQNNSAWNHRYFVVTETKRFEDPEWLAEEIRYVHKRIEQSPNNESTWSYLRGILTLTSNSIASHSETNKFCETLQHDRNCRSPHLLAFVLDSIREQLSRSVHVQDRDSLKSKACDLCDTLSKTDQIRSRYWKYIKLKVEGL
;
A
#
# COMPACT_ATOMS: atom_id res chain seq x y z
N MET A 1 5.29 23.30 -1.31
CA MET A 1 5.59 22.40 -0.18
C MET A 1 6.35 21.23 -0.76
N ASP A 2 7.54 20.95 -0.24
CA ASP A 2 8.37 19.84 -0.73
C ASP A 2 7.68 18.51 -0.41
N VAL A 3 7.19 17.84 -1.47
CA VAL A 3 6.43 16.59 -1.35
C VAL A 3 7.32 15.45 -0.83
N GLN A 4 8.64 15.55 -1.00
CA GLN A 4 9.61 14.53 -0.57
C GLN A 4 10.10 14.73 0.88
N ASN A 5 9.62 15.76 1.59
CA ASN A 5 9.99 16.01 2.98
C ASN A 5 9.32 14.99 3.91
N ASN A 6 10.06 13.93 4.28
CA ASN A 6 9.60 12.90 5.22
C ASN A 6 9.13 13.47 6.57
N SER A 7 9.81 14.50 7.09
CA SER A 7 9.42 15.13 8.37
C SER A 7 8.07 15.81 8.30
N ALA A 8 7.68 16.36 7.15
CA ALA A 8 6.36 16.95 6.95
C ALA A 8 5.26 15.88 6.98
N TRP A 9 5.49 14.72 6.34
CA TRP A 9 4.56 13.59 6.39
C TRP A 9 4.44 12.98 7.78
N ASN A 10 5.57 12.85 8.50
CA ASN A 10 5.57 12.37 9.88
C ASN A 10 4.83 13.32 10.83
N HIS A 11 5.10 14.63 10.72
CA HIS A 11 4.38 15.63 11.51
C HIS A 11 2.88 15.63 11.19
N ARG A 12 2.52 15.50 9.91
CA ARG A 12 1.12 15.38 9.49
C ARG A 12 0.47 14.16 10.15
N TYR A 13 1.14 13.00 10.13
CA TYR A 13 0.65 11.79 10.77
C TYR A 13 0.43 12.00 12.26
N PHE A 14 1.43 12.57 12.95
CA PHE A 14 1.34 12.91 14.37
C PHE A 14 0.13 13.80 14.68
N VAL A 15 -0.07 14.89 13.94
CA VAL A 15 -1.22 15.77 14.17
C VAL A 15 -2.53 15.02 13.97
N VAL A 16 -2.64 14.19 12.93
CA VAL A 16 -3.85 13.43 12.63
C VAL A 16 -4.16 12.41 13.73
N THR A 17 -3.15 11.70 14.24
CA THR A 17 -3.32 10.74 15.33
C THR A 17 -3.68 11.42 16.64
N GLU A 18 -2.97 12.49 17.02
CA GLU A 18 -3.21 13.19 18.30
C GLU A 18 -4.59 13.88 18.32
N THR A 19 -5.00 14.44 17.19
CA THR A 19 -6.32 15.10 17.07
C THR A 19 -7.46 14.14 16.75
N LYS A 20 -7.17 12.86 16.52
CA LYS A 20 -8.13 11.84 16.09
C LYS A 20 -8.96 12.22 14.86
N ARG A 21 -8.40 13.06 13.98
CA ARG A 21 -9.09 13.51 12.76
C ARG A 21 -9.50 12.39 11.83
N PHE A 22 -8.81 11.26 11.88
CA PHE A 22 -9.15 10.06 11.11
C PHE A 22 -10.52 9.45 11.50
N GLU A 23 -11.11 9.83 12.63
CA GLU A 23 -12.46 9.42 13.03
C GLU A 23 -13.56 10.18 12.25
N ASP A 24 -13.24 11.32 11.64
CA ASP A 24 -14.13 12.06 10.72
C ASP A 24 -14.05 11.44 9.31
N PRO A 25 -15.13 10.78 8.82
CA PRO A 25 -15.10 10.09 7.54
C PRO A 25 -14.96 11.03 6.34
N GLU A 26 -15.50 12.25 6.41
CA GLU A 26 -15.41 13.22 5.32
C GLU A 26 -13.97 13.73 5.20
N TRP A 27 -13.40 14.14 6.34
CA TRP A 27 -12.00 14.56 6.39
C TRP A 27 -11.05 13.43 5.94
N LEU A 28 -11.29 12.20 6.39
CA LEU A 28 -10.47 11.04 6.01
C LEU A 28 -10.53 10.76 4.50
N ALA A 29 -11.70 10.85 3.89
CA ALA A 29 -11.85 10.67 2.45
C ALA A 29 -11.11 11.77 1.67
N GLU A 30 -11.19 13.02 2.11
CA GLU A 30 -10.39 14.12 1.54
C GLU A 30 -8.89 13.91 1.71
N GLU A 31 -8.48 13.41 2.87
CA GLU A 31 -7.10 13.12 3.19
C GLU A 31 -6.53 12.02 2.29
N ILE A 32 -7.24 10.92 2.11
CA ILE A 32 -6.85 9.83 1.21
C ILE A 32 -6.69 10.35 -0.23
N ARG A 33 -7.66 11.15 -0.71
CA ARG A 33 -7.57 11.78 -2.05
C ARG A 33 -6.39 12.72 -2.18
N TYR A 34 -6.08 13.48 -1.13
CA TYR A 34 -4.91 14.35 -1.10
C TYR A 34 -3.63 13.52 -1.26
N VAL A 35 -3.50 12.41 -0.52
CA VAL A 35 -2.34 11.52 -0.59
C VAL A 35 -2.23 10.85 -1.97
N HIS A 36 -3.34 10.39 -2.55
CA HIS A 36 -3.38 9.85 -3.92
C HIS A 36 -2.80 10.85 -4.93
N LYS A 37 -3.25 12.12 -4.90
CA LYS A 37 -2.71 13.17 -5.78
C LYS A 37 -1.20 13.39 -5.59
N ARG A 38 -0.68 13.25 -4.36
CA ARG A 38 0.77 13.35 -4.09
C ARG A 38 1.54 12.16 -4.60
N ILE A 39 0.97 10.96 -4.51
CA ILE A 39 1.54 9.74 -5.08
C ILE A 39 1.58 9.86 -6.62
N GLU A 40 0.52 10.35 -7.27
CA GLU A 40 0.51 10.54 -8.73
C GLU A 40 1.62 11.47 -9.20
N GLN A 41 1.90 12.54 -8.43
CA GLN A 41 2.98 13.48 -8.72
C GLN A 41 4.37 12.86 -8.55
N SER A 42 4.54 11.94 -7.61
CA SER A 42 5.83 11.30 -7.33
C SER A 42 5.66 9.87 -6.80
N PRO A 43 5.40 8.88 -7.68
CA PRO A 43 5.10 7.51 -7.26
C PRO A 43 6.24 6.81 -6.52
N ASN A 44 7.48 7.31 -6.66
CA ASN A 44 8.68 6.80 -5.98
C ASN A 44 8.92 7.45 -4.61
N ASN A 45 8.03 8.33 -4.14
CA ASN A 45 8.16 8.93 -2.82
C ASN A 45 7.69 7.94 -1.73
N GLU A 46 8.62 7.35 -1.00
CA GLU A 46 8.31 6.40 0.07
C GLU A 46 7.39 6.99 1.15
N SER A 47 7.57 8.27 1.50
CA SER A 47 6.84 8.93 2.59
C SER A 47 5.33 9.00 2.33
N THR A 48 4.90 9.26 1.09
CA THR A 48 3.47 9.28 0.74
C THR A 48 2.83 7.91 0.88
N TRP A 49 3.54 6.85 0.49
CA TRP A 49 3.04 5.48 0.63
C TRP A 49 3.02 5.02 2.08
N SER A 50 4.03 5.38 2.86
CA SER A 50 4.09 5.06 4.29
C SER A 50 3.00 5.78 5.07
N TYR A 51 2.74 7.04 4.74
CA TYR A 51 1.63 7.79 5.31
C TYR A 51 0.27 7.17 4.95
N LEU A 52 0.05 6.82 3.67
CA LEU A 52 -1.18 6.16 3.23
C LEU A 52 -1.42 4.85 4.00
N ARG A 53 -0.39 4.00 4.13
CA ARG A 53 -0.47 2.77 4.94
C ARG A 53 -0.88 3.09 6.38
N GLY A 54 -0.19 4.03 7.02
CA GLY A 54 -0.47 4.41 8.40
C GLY A 54 -1.92 4.86 8.61
N ILE A 55 -2.40 5.79 7.78
CA ILE A 55 -3.76 6.30 7.86
C ILE A 55 -4.81 5.19 7.68
N LEU A 56 -4.62 4.30 6.70
CA LEU A 56 -5.58 3.21 6.47
C LEU A 56 -5.59 2.20 7.63
N THR A 57 -4.44 1.94 8.25
CA THR A 57 -4.33 1.08 9.44
C THR A 57 -4.96 1.68 10.69
N LEU A 58 -5.10 3.01 10.80
CA LEU A 58 -5.81 3.65 11.92
C LEU A 58 -7.32 3.42 11.86
N THR A 59 -7.86 3.17 10.67
CA THR A 59 -9.29 2.89 10.52
C THR A 59 -9.57 1.44 10.93
N SER A 60 -10.77 1.16 11.45
CA SER A 60 -11.20 -0.23 11.69
C SER A 60 -11.30 -1.05 10.40
N ASN A 61 -11.20 -0.38 9.25
CA ASN A 61 -11.20 -0.97 7.94
C ASN A 61 -9.79 -1.35 7.52
N SER A 62 -9.71 -2.44 6.77
CA SER A 62 -8.45 -2.98 6.31
C SER A 62 -7.89 -2.24 5.11
N ILE A 63 -6.60 -2.38 4.83
CA ILE A 63 -6.02 -1.84 3.59
C ILE A 63 -6.76 -2.45 2.40
N ALA A 64 -7.03 -3.76 2.47
CA ALA A 64 -7.78 -4.49 1.45
C ALA A 64 -9.24 -4.04 1.29
N SER A 65 -9.84 -3.43 2.32
CA SER A 65 -11.26 -3.03 2.34
C SER A 65 -11.51 -1.67 1.68
N HIS A 66 -10.47 -0.88 1.42
CA HIS A 66 -10.62 0.45 0.82
C HIS A 66 -10.67 0.36 -0.71
N SER A 67 -11.90 0.26 -1.24
CA SER A 67 -12.15 0.10 -2.68
C SER A 67 -11.59 1.24 -3.54
N GLU A 68 -11.61 2.48 -3.05
CA GLU A 68 -11.01 3.64 -3.74
C GLU A 68 -9.49 3.47 -3.88
N THR A 69 -8.80 3.09 -2.81
CA THR A 69 -7.35 2.86 -2.81
C THR A 69 -6.94 1.69 -3.69
N ASN A 70 -7.73 0.60 -3.70
CA ASN A 70 -7.46 -0.54 -4.58
C ASN A 70 -7.57 -0.15 -6.05
N LYS A 71 -8.65 0.54 -6.45
CA LYS A 71 -8.83 1.06 -7.81
C LYS A 71 -7.72 2.03 -8.21
N PHE A 72 -7.30 2.88 -7.28
CA PHE A 72 -6.17 3.80 -7.47
C PHE A 72 -4.87 3.03 -7.76
N CYS A 73 -4.56 1.99 -6.98
CA CYS A 73 -3.38 1.16 -7.21
C CYS A 73 -3.43 0.41 -8.55
N GLU A 74 -4.59 -0.13 -8.93
CA GLU A 74 -4.82 -0.78 -10.23
C GLU A 74 -4.59 0.20 -11.39
N THR A 75 -5.15 1.41 -11.29
CA THR A 75 -4.96 2.48 -12.29
C THR A 75 -3.49 2.85 -12.45
N LEU A 76 -2.76 3.00 -11.33
CA LEU A 76 -1.33 3.27 -11.38
C LEU A 76 -0.54 2.12 -12.02
N GLN A 77 -0.87 0.88 -11.67
CA GLN A 77 -0.14 -0.31 -12.13
C GLN A 77 -0.39 -0.62 -13.61
N HIS A 78 -1.65 -0.53 -14.07
CA HIS A 78 -2.07 -0.95 -15.40
C HIS A 78 -2.08 0.22 -16.39
N ASP A 79 -2.79 1.31 -16.09
CA ASP A 79 -3.00 2.41 -17.04
C ASP A 79 -1.77 3.31 -17.17
N ARG A 80 -1.06 3.53 -16.05
CA ARG A 80 0.16 4.34 -16.02
C ARG A 80 1.44 3.52 -16.12
N ASN A 81 1.34 2.18 -16.15
CA ASN A 81 2.47 1.25 -16.11
C ASN A 81 3.50 1.59 -15.02
N CYS A 82 3.04 2.06 -13.86
CA CYS A 82 3.92 2.43 -12.76
C CYS A 82 4.48 1.16 -12.11
N ARG A 83 5.81 1.08 -12.01
CA ARG A 83 6.55 -0.04 -11.38
C ARG A 83 7.29 0.38 -10.12
N SER A 84 6.84 1.45 -9.48
CA SER A 84 7.38 1.89 -8.19
C SER A 84 7.38 0.72 -7.20
N PRO A 85 8.52 0.41 -6.54
CA PRO A 85 8.56 -0.65 -5.55
C PRO A 85 7.59 -0.38 -4.39
N HIS A 86 7.28 0.88 -4.09
CA HIS A 86 6.34 1.23 -3.03
C HIS A 86 4.89 0.91 -3.39
N LEU A 87 4.49 1.10 -4.66
CA LEU A 87 3.17 0.67 -5.17
C LEU A 87 3.06 -0.86 -5.10
N LEU A 88 4.05 -1.57 -5.63
CA LEU A 88 4.03 -3.03 -5.67
C LEU A 88 4.00 -3.63 -4.27
N ALA A 89 4.78 -3.07 -3.33
CA ALA A 89 4.76 -3.44 -1.93
C ALA A 89 3.38 -3.18 -1.28
N PHE A 90 2.76 -2.03 -1.57
CA PHE A 90 1.44 -1.70 -1.06
C PHE A 90 0.36 -2.68 -1.54
N VAL A 91 0.37 -3.03 -2.83
CA VAL A 91 -0.55 -4.04 -3.39
C VAL A 91 -0.30 -5.42 -2.77
N LEU A 92 0.96 -5.79 -2.56
CA LEU A 92 1.31 -7.04 -1.89
C LEU A 92 0.76 -7.09 -0.45
N ASP A 93 0.86 -6.01 0.31
CA ASP A 93 0.30 -5.94 1.67
C ASP A 93 -1.23 -6.13 1.66
N SER A 94 -1.94 -5.50 0.71
CA SER A 94 -3.38 -5.74 0.52
C SER A 94 -3.70 -7.20 0.20
N ILE A 95 -2.95 -7.85 -0.70
CA ILE A 95 -3.17 -9.27 -1.04
C ILE A 95 -2.90 -10.17 0.17
N ARG A 96 -1.84 -9.90 0.94
CA ARG A 96 -1.53 -10.67 2.16
C ARG A 96 -2.65 -10.56 3.19
N GLU A 97 -3.25 -9.39 3.32
CA GLU A 97 -4.41 -9.20 4.18
C GLU A 97 -5.65 -9.96 3.65
N GLN A 98 -5.90 -9.94 2.35
CA GLN A 98 -6.97 -10.76 1.75
C GLN A 98 -6.74 -12.26 2.01
N LEU A 99 -5.52 -12.76 1.79
CA LEU A 99 -5.16 -14.16 2.06
C LEU A 99 -5.39 -14.58 3.52
N SER A 100 -5.22 -13.67 4.47
CA SER A 100 -5.48 -13.91 5.88
C SER A 100 -6.97 -14.02 6.23
N ARG A 101 -7.85 -13.49 5.37
CA ARG A 101 -9.30 -13.42 5.58
C ARG A 101 -10.09 -14.35 4.66
N SER A 102 -9.54 -14.73 3.52
CA SER A 102 -10.20 -15.55 2.51
C SER A 102 -10.48 -16.97 3.01
N VAL A 103 -11.74 -17.38 2.93
CA VAL A 103 -12.22 -18.72 3.31
C VAL A 103 -12.20 -19.69 2.13
N HIS A 104 -12.30 -19.20 0.88
CA HIS A 104 -12.39 -20.02 -0.33
C HIS A 104 -11.03 -20.37 -0.91
N VAL A 105 -10.80 -21.67 -1.18
CA VAL A 105 -9.50 -22.21 -1.64
C VAL A 105 -9.07 -21.67 -3.01
N GLN A 106 -9.99 -21.56 -3.98
CA GLN A 106 -9.67 -21.10 -5.34
C GLN A 106 -9.20 -19.64 -5.39
N ASP A 107 -9.82 -18.78 -4.60
CA ASP A 107 -9.39 -17.38 -4.46
C ASP A 107 -8.01 -17.29 -3.81
N ARG A 108 -7.68 -18.21 -2.88
CA ARG A 108 -6.36 -18.23 -2.23
C ARG A 108 -5.25 -18.58 -3.20
N ASP A 109 -5.41 -19.56 -4.07
CA ASP A 109 -4.36 -19.97 -5.00
C ASP A 109 -4.04 -18.87 -6.03
N SER A 110 -5.08 -18.20 -6.56
CA SER A 110 -4.89 -17.06 -7.47
C SER A 110 -4.19 -15.87 -6.79
N LEU A 111 -4.59 -15.54 -5.55
CA LEU A 111 -3.97 -14.47 -4.76
C LEU A 111 -2.51 -14.79 -4.39
N LYS A 112 -2.21 -16.04 -4.02
CA LYS A 112 -0.84 -16.50 -3.78
C LYS A 112 0.03 -16.34 -5.01
N SER A 113 -0.45 -16.82 -6.16
CA SER A 113 0.27 -16.70 -7.44
C SER A 113 0.62 -15.23 -7.73
N LYS A 114 -0.38 -14.34 -7.64
CA LYS A 114 -0.19 -12.88 -7.83
C LYS A 114 0.81 -12.29 -6.82
N ALA A 115 0.75 -12.69 -5.56
CA ALA A 115 1.68 -12.21 -4.54
C ALA A 115 3.11 -12.72 -4.77
N CYS A 116 3.30 -13.95 -5.24
CA CYS A 116 4.60 -14.48 -5.63
C CYS A 116 5.20 -13.69 -6.82
N ASP A 117 4.41 -13.40 -7.85
CA ASP A 117 4.84 -12.60 -9.00
C ASP A 117 5.25 -11.18 -8.60
N LEU A 118 4.51 -10.57 -7.66
CA LEU A 118 4.87 -9.27 -7.10
C LEU A 118 6.19 -9.34 -6.33
N CYS A 119 6.42 -10.38 -5.52
CA CYS A 119 7.67 -10.57 -4.79
C CYS A 119 8.86 -10.75 -5.74
N ASP A 120 8.70 -11.49 -6.83
CA ASP A 120 9.75 -11.66 -7.85
C ASP A 120 10.05 -10.35 -8.57
N THR A 121 9.01 -9.54 -8.87
CA THR A 121 9.17 -8.22 -9.46
C THR A 121 9.89 -7.27 -8.50
N LEU A 122 9.45 -7.21 -7.24
CA LEU A 122 10.05 -6.40 -6.17
C LEU A 122 11.51 -6.80 -5.91
N SER A 123 11.84 -8.08 -5.99
CA SER A 123 13.22 -8.57 -5.83
C SER A 123 14.17 -8.03 -6.91
N LYS A 124 13.63 -7.66 -8.08
CA LYS A 124 14.39 -7.09 -9.22
C LYS A 124 14.41 -5.56 -9.18
N THR A 125 13.32 -4.92 -8.74
CA THR A 125 13.17 -3.45 -8.72
C THR A 125 13.71 -2.80 -7.46
N ASP A 126 13.58 -3.44 -6.29
CA ASP A 126 14.19 -3.02 -5.02
C ASP A 126 15.30 -4.01 -4.64
N GLN A 127 16.44 -3.86 -5.31
CA GLN A 127 17.59 -4.77 -5.15
C GLN A 127 18.17 -4.76 -3.74
N ILE A 128 18.11 -3.60 -3.05
CA ILE A 128 18.56 -3.47 -1.66
C ILE A 128 17.76 -4.41 -0.76
N ARG A 129 16.44 -4.47 -0.95
CA ARG A 129 15.54 -5.36 -0.20
C ARG A 129 15.27 -6.70 -0.89
N SER A 130 16.07 -7.11 -1.87
CA SER A 130 15.84 -8.36 -2.62
C SER A 130 15.74 -9.60 -1.73
N ARG A 131 16.58 -9.71 -0.68
CA ARG A 131 16.50 -10.81 0.29
C ARG A 131 15.22 -10.79 1.11
N TYR A 132 14.74 -9.60 1.46
CA TYR A 132 13.47 -9.43 2.17
C TYR A 132 12.29 -9.89 1.29
N TRP A 133 12.25 -9.50 0.02
CA TRP A 133 11.18 -9.93 -0.89
C TRP A 133 11.16 -11.44 -1.13
N LYS A 134 12.34 -12.07 -1.24
CA LYS A 134 12.44 -13.55 -1.28
C LYS A 134 11.91 -14.20 -0.01
N TYR A 135 12.21 -13.64 1.16
CA TYR A 135 11.66 -14.11 2.43
C TYR A 135 10.14 -13.97 2.49
N ILE A 136 9.59 -12.84 2.04
CA ILE A 136 8.13 -12.63 2.00
C ILE A 136 7.46 -13.61 1.03
N LYS A 137 8.06 -13.91 -0.12
CA LYS A 137 7.56 -14.93 -1.05
C LYS A 137 7.39 -16.29 -0.37
N LEU A 138 8.41 -16.76 0.34
CA LEU A 138 8.37 -18.03 1.09
C LEU A 138 7.25 -18.03 2.15
N LYS A 139 7.00 -16.89 2.79
CA LYS A 139 5.90 -16.74 3.76
C LYS A 139 4.53 -16.83 3.08
N VAL A 140 4.37 -16.25 1.91
CA VAL A 140 3.11 -16.31 1.14
C VAL A 140 2.82 -17.72 0.63
N GLU A 141 3.85 -18.43 0.15
CA GLU A 141 3.72 -19.82 -0.32
C GLU A 141 3.28 -20.77 0.80
N GLY A 142 3.69 -20.49 2.05
CA GLY A 142 3.34 -21.28 3.23
C GLY A 142 2.00 -20.93 3.91
N LEU A 143 1.29 -19.88 3.47
CA LEU A 143 -0.08 -19.56 3.96
C LEU A 143 -1.10 -20.53 3.37
#